data_AF-A0A8I0GRM3-F1
#
_entry.id   AF-A0A8I0GRM3-F1
#
_cell.length_a   1.000
_cell.length_b   1.000
_cell.length_c   1.000
_cell.angle_alpha   90.00
_cell.angle_beta   90.00
_cell.angle_gamma   90.00
#
_symmetry.space_group_name_H-M   'P 1'
#
loop_
_entity.id
_entity.type
_entity.pdbx_description
1 polymer ?
#
loop_
_entity_poly.entity_id
_entity_poly.type
_entity_poly.pdbx_seq_one_letter_code
_entity_poly.pdbx_strand_id
1 'polypeptide(L)'
;MATTLEKLRGLVESLCTRTQTGTLTWIEAEGGGIYVQIGSALIILNDEPGSNFENDIRVSIYSDGNKIDSFTDTIFSGHSPTLTSASSYYQLLSDTLSMGRRQASGAEMVLDQLLKDLEASPAKDFF
;
A
#
# COMPACT_ATOMS: atom_id res chain seq x y z
N MET A 1 27.32 -4.98 -3.73
CA MET A 1 26.04 -5.50 -4.23
C MET A 1 25.03 -5.37 -3.12
N ALA A 2 23.79 -4.94 -3.41
CA ALA A 2 22.75 -4.90 -2.40
C ALA A 2 22.33 -6.33 -2.00
N THR A 3 22.18 -6.56 -0.71
CA THR A 3 21.61 -7.77 -0.10
C THR A 3 20.15 -7.94 -0.51
N THR A 4 19.62 -9.16 -0.40
CA THR A 4 18.19 -9.41 -0.63
C THR A 4 17.32 -8.52 0.26
N LEU A 5 17.70 -8.36 1.53
CA LEU A 5 16.96 -7.51 2.47
C LEU A 5 16.93 -6.04 2.03
N GLU A 6 18.06 -5.48 1.60
CA GLU A 6 18.11 -4.10 1.08
C GLU A 6 17.23 -3.90 -0.16
N LYS A 7 17.15 -4.91 -1.05
CA LYS A 7 16.26 -4.86 -2.22
C LYS A 7 14.78 -4.90 -1.82
N LEU A 8 14.41 -5.75 -0.87
CA LEU A 8 13.04 -5.85 -0.38
C LEU A 8 12.60 -4.55 0.33
N ARG A 9 13.49 -3.96 1.14
CA ARG A 9 13.26 -2.65 1.76
C ARG A 9 13.03 -1.57 0.71
N GLY A 10 13.91 -1.50 -0.30
CA GLY A 10 13.77 -0.55 -1.40
C GLY A 10 12.50 -0.73 -2.22
N LEU A 11 12.05 -1.98 -2.43
CA LEU A 11 10.77 -2.28 -3.07
C LEU A 11 9.60 -1.73 -2.27
N VAL A 12 9.54 -2.05 -0.97
CA VAL A 12 8.45 -1.64 -0.08
C VAL A 12 8.35 -0.12 0.03
N GLU A 13 9.49 0.55 0.20
CA GLU A 13 9.52 2.03 0.24
C GLU A 13 9.08 2.64 -1.09
N SER A 14 9.53 2.07 -2.22
CA SER A 14 9.11 2.51 -3.54
C SER A 14 7.61 2.33 -3.80
N LEU A 15 7.03 1.22 -3.33
CA LEU A 15 5.58 0.99 -3.41
C LEU A 15 4.81 2.03 -2.62
N CYS A 16 5.25 2.36 -1.41
CA CYS A 16 4.63 3.38 -0.59
C CYS A 16 4.69 4.76 -1.25
N THR A 17 5.88 5.22 -1.65
CA THR A 17 6.05 6.53 -2.32
C THR A 17 5.22 6.63 -3.60
N ARG A 18 5.19 5.56 -4.40
CA ARG A 18 4.42 5.57 -5.66
C ARG A 18 2.91 5.49 -5.44
N THR A 19 2.47 4.82 -4.38
CA THR A 19 1.05 4.85 -3.95
C THR A 19 0.65 6.25 -3.49
N GLN A 20 1.45 6.88 -2.64
CA GLN A 20 1.20 8.24 -2.12
C GLN A 20 1.12 9.29 -3.25
N THR A 21 1.94 9.13 -4.28
CA THR A 21 1.95 10.04 -5.45
C THR A 21 0.88 9.69 -6.49
N GLY A 22 0.07 8.65 -6.27
CA GLY A 22 -0.97 8.22 -7.21
C GLY A 22 -0.42 7.67 -8.53
N THR A 23 0.84 7.25 -8.56
CA THR A 23 1.49 6.71 -9.78
C THR A 23 1.28 5.21 -9.96
N LEU A 24 0.81 4.52 -8.92
CA LEU A 24 0.34 3.13 -9.01
C LEU A 24 -1.19 3.10 -9.10
N THR A 25 -1.70 2.21 -9.94
CA THR A 25 -3.13 1.90 -10.00
C THR A 25 -3.35 0.56 -9.34
N TRP A 26 -3.86 0.60 -8.11
CA TRP A 26 -4.23 -0.60 -7.38
C TRP A 26 -5.60 -1.11 -7.81
N ILE A 27 -5.75 -2.43 -7.80
CA ILE A 27 -7.01 -3.12 -8.07
C ILE A 27 -7.31 -4.05 -6.90
N GLU A 28 -8.58 -4.19 -6.53
CA GLU A 28 -8.97 -5.15 -5.49
C GLU A 28 -8.76 -6.60 -5.95
N ALA A 29 -8.18 -7.41 -5.07
CA ALA A 29 -8.04 -8.85 -5.29
C ALA A 29 -9.30 -9.60 -4.81
N GLU A 30 -9.73 -10.65 -5.53
CA GLU A 30 -10.92 -11.44 -5.17
C GLU A 30 -10.84 -12.10 -3.78
N GLY A 31 -9.63 -12.29 -3.24
CA GLY A 31 -9.38 -12.88 -1.91
C GLY A 31 -9.21 -11.87 -0.77
N GLY A 32 -9.48 -10.59 -1.02
CA GLY A 32 -9.17 -9.51 -0.09
C GLY A 32 -7.72 -9.04 -0.23
N GLY A 33 -7.54 -7.72 -0.13
CA GLY A 33 -6.26 -7.06 -0.43
C GLY A 33 -6.29 -6.33 -1.75
N ILE A 34 -5.12 -5.93 -2.22
CA ILE A 34 -4.93 -5.14 -3.44
C ILE A 34 -3.76 -5.69 -4.24
N TYR A 35 -3.81 -5.50 -5.56
CA TYR A 35 -2.70 -5.84 -6.42
C TYR A 35 -2.37 -4.72 -7.41
N VAL A 36 -1.12 -4.75 -7.88
CA VAL A 36 -0.62 -3.86 -8.93
C VAL A 36 0.31 -4.62 -9.86
N GLN A 37 0.21 -4.34 -11.16
CA GLN A 37 1.14 -4.87 -12.17
C GLN A 37 2.26 -3.86 -12.42
N ILE A 38 3.52 -4.29 -12.32
CA ILE A 38 4.70 -3.50 -12.61
C ILE A 38 5.57 -4.27 -13.62
N GLY A 39 5.46 -3.92 -14.91
CA GLY A 39 6.13 -4.67 -15.98
C GLY A 39 5.57 -6.10 -16.07
N SER A 40 6.43 -7.11 -16.00
CA SER A 40 6.03 -8.53 -15.96
C SER A 40 5.67 -9.03 -14.56
N ALA A 41 5.96 -8.24 -13.52
CA ALA A 41 5.71 -8.64 -12.14
C ALA A 41 4.33 -8.17 -11.65
N LEU A 42 3.62 -9.07 -10.98
CA LEU A 42 2.40 -8.77 -10.24
C LEU A 42 2.74 -8.77 -8.74
N ILE A 43 2.35 -7.70 -8.05
CA ILE A 43 2.56 -7.56 -6.60
C ILE A 43 1.19 -7.53 -5.94
N ILE A 44 1.01 -8.37 -4.92
CA ILE A 44 -0.21 -8.46 -4.12
C ILE A 44 0.12 -8.10 -2.68
N LEU A 45 -0.65 -7.19 -2.09
CA LEU A 45 -0.62 -6.85 -0.67
C LEU A 45 -1.93 -7.32 -0.03
N ASN A 46 -1.83 -8.08 1.05
CA ASN A 46 -2.98 -8.54 1.80
C ASN A 46 -2.68 -8.57 3.30
N ASP A 47 -3.72 -8.35 4.10
CA ASP A 47 -3.66 -8.64 5.52
C ASP A 47 -3.44 -10.15 5.72
N GLU A 48 -2.63 -10.51 6.69
CA GLU A 48 -2.44 -11.88 7.11
C GLU A 48 -2.50 -11.96 8.64
N PRO A 49 -3.21 -12.95 9.22
CA PRO A 49 -3.11 -13.21 10.64
C PRO A 49 -1.68 -13.62 10.99
N GLY A 50 -0.96 -12.77 11.72
CA GLY A 50 0.40 -13.03 12.16
C GLY A 50 0.45 -14.00 13.33
N SER A 51 1.67 -14.31 13.75
CA SER A 51 1.91 -15.13 14.94
C SER A 51 1.70 -14.26 16.18
N ASN A 52 0.81 -14.68 17.10
CA ASN A 52 0.46 -13.97 18.36
C ASN A 52 -0.63 -12.89 18.28
N PHE A 53 -1.62 -13.02 17.39
CA PHE A 53 -2.76 -12.09 17.26
C PHE A 53 -2.39 -10.67 16.79
N GLU A 54 -1.14 -10.45 16.40
CA GLU A 54 -0.73 -9.25 15.65
C GLU A 54 -0.99 -9.52 14.16
N ASN A 55 -1.54 -8.52 13.46
CA ASN A 55 -1.74 -8.62 12.02
C ASN A 55 -0.41 -8.32 11.33
N ASP A 56 -0.05 -9.13 10.35
CA ASP A 56 1.08 -8.89 9.45
C ASP A 56 0.54 -8.40 8.10
N ILE A 57 1.38 -7.70 7.34
CA ILE A 57 1.08 -7.42 5.94
C ILE A 57 1.95 -8.32 5.05
N ARG A 58 1.31 -9.24 4.32
CA ARG A 58 2.00 -10.09 3.35
C ARG A 58 2.14 -9.34 2.02
N VAL A 59 3.35 -9.38 1.48
CA VAL A 59 3.67 -8.98 0.13
C VAL A 59 4.00 -10.24 -0.67
N SER A 60 3.25 -10.50 -1.74
CA SER A 60 3.49 -11.62 -2.65
C SER A 60 3.88 -11.12 -4.03
N ILE A 61 4.94 -11.67 -4.60
CA ILE A 61 5.47 -11.29 -5.90
C ILE A 61 5.28 -12.46 -6.86
N TYR A 62 4.63 -12.20 -7.99
CA TYR A 62 4.44 -13.16 -9.07
C TYR A 62 5.10 -12.66 -10.35
N SER A 63 5.59 -13.58 -11.18
CA SER A 63 6.04 -13.32 -12.55
C SER A 63 5.52 -14.44 -13.43
N ASP A 64 5.00 -14.09 -14.60
CA ASP A 64 4.50 -15.06 -15.57
C ASP A 64 3.47 -16.05 -14.97
N GLY A 65 2.62 -15.54 -14.08
CA GLY A 65 1.58 -16.30 -13.36
C GLY A 65 2.09 -17.17 -12.21
N ASN A 66 3.40 -17.25 -11.97
CA ASN A 66 3.99 -18.07 -10.90
C ASN A 66 4.42 -17.20 -9.73
N LYS A 67 4.19 -17.68 -8.50
CA LYS A 67 4.68 -17.00 -7.29
C LYS A 67 6.21 -17.15 -7.23
N ILE A 68 6.90 -16.02 -7.26
CA ILE A 68 8.37 -15.95 -7.20
C ILE A 68 8.85 -15.83 -5.77
N ASP A 69 8.18 -14.99 -4.97
CA ASP A 69 8.55 -14.76 -3.57
C ASP A 69 7.33 -14.29 -2.76
N SER A 70 7.41 -14.41 -1.43
CA SER A 70 6.48 -13.78 -0.51
C SER A 70 7.11 -13.56 0.86
N PHE A 71 6.86 -12.41 1.45
CA PHE A 71 7.37 -12.04 2.78
C PHE A 71 6.33 -11.22 3.55
N THR A 72 6.49 -11.15 4.87
CA THR A 72 5.75 -10.20 5.72
C THR A 72 6.70 -9.13 6.24
N ASP A 73 6.16 -8.09 6.88
CA ASP A 73 6.95 -7.00 7.47
C ASP A 73 7.95 -7.49 8.53
N THR A 74 7.71 -8.67 9.13
CA THR A 74 8.59 -9.30 10.12
C THR A 74 10.00 -9.56 9.59
N ILE A 75 10.19 -9.72 8.27
CA ILE A 75 11.51 -9.89 7.66
C ILE A 75 12.42 -8.67 7.88
N PHE A 76 11.82 -7.52 8.17
CA PHE A 76 12.52 -6.26 8.44
C PHE A 76 12.73 -6.01 9.94
N SER A 77 12.49 -7.00 10.80
CA SER A 77 12.73 -6.88 12.25
C SER A 77 14.13 -6.30 12.53
N GLY A 78 14.19 -5.27 13.37
CA GLY A 78 15.43 -4.55 13.69
C GLY A 78 15.86 -3.50 12.65
N HIS A 79 15.05 -3.23 11.63
CA HIS A 79 15.30 -2.17 10.65
C HIS A 79 14.16 -1.16 10.61
N SER A 80 14.50 0.11 10.44
CA SER A 80 13.53 1.19 10.23
C SER A 80 13.45 1.56 8.75
N PRO A 81 12.27 1.96 8.26
CA PRO A 81 12.13 2.59 6.95
C PRO A 81 13.00 3.83 6.82
N THR A 82 13.48 4.11 5.61
CA THR A 82 14.15 5.39 5.32
C THR A 82 13.16 6.54 5.19
N LEU A 83 11.90 6.23 4.86
CA LEU A 83 10.78 7.17 4.83
C LEU A 83 10.44 7.61 6.26
N THR A 84 10.76 8.87 6.57
CA THR A 84 10.64 9.47 7.92
C THR A 84 9.21 9.52 8.45
N SER A 85 8.20 9.34 7.59
CA SER A 85 6.79 9.33 7.96
C SER A 85 6.34 8.03 8.64
N ALA A 86 7.12 6.95 8.57
CA ALA A 86 6.76 5.66 9.14
C ALA A 86 7.76 5.20 10.21
N SER A 87 7.25 4.72 11.34
CA SER A 87 8.07 4.23 12.45
C SER A 87 8.53 2.77 12.26
N SER A 88 7.84 2.01 11.42
CA SER A 88 8.12 0.60 11.14
C SER A 88 7.68 0.22 9.71
N TYR A 89 8.20 -0.90 9.20
CA TYR A 89 7.75 -1.44 7.92
C TYR A 89 6.30 -1.96 7.97
N TYR A 90 5.84 -2.43 9.13
CA TYR A 90 4.42 -2.73 9.34
C TYR A 90 3.54 -1.50 9.08
N GLN A 91 3.86 -0.36 9.71
CA GLN A 91 3.10 0.87 9.54
C GLN A 91 3.10 1.30 8.06
N LEU A 92 4.27 1.27 7.42
CA LEU A 92 4.42 1.67 6.04
C LEU A 92 3.61 0.78 5.07
N LEU A 93 3.60 -0.54 5.27
CA LEU A 93 2.81 -1.47 4.47
C LEU A 93 1.31 -1.37 4.75
N SER A 94 0.92 -1.17 6.02
CA SER A 94 -0.47 -0.96 6.42
C SER A 94 -1.05 0.34 5.83
N ASP A 95 -0.28 1.43 5.85
CA ASP A 95 -0.66 2.69 5.20
C ASP A 95 -0.78 2.50 3.68
N THR A 96 0.17 1.79 3.07
CA THR A 96 0.14 1.49 1.62
C THR A 96 -1.10 0.67 1.25
N LEU A 97 -1.41 -0.38 2.01
CA LEU A 97 -2.60 -1.20 1.81
C LEU A 97 -3.88 -0.38 1.95
N SER A 98 -3.96 0.47 2.98
CA SER A 98 -5.12 1.33 3.23
C SER A 98 -5.33 2.36 2.12
N MET A 99 -4.27 3.03 1.67
CA MET A 99 -4.32 3.98 0.55
C MET A 99 -4.69 3.27 -0.75
N GLY A 100 -4.07 2.13 -1.05
CA GLY A 100 -4.35 1.38 -2.25
C GLY A 100 -5.78 0.86 -2.30
N ARG A 101 -6.38 0.46 -1.17
CA ARG A 101 -7.82 0.12 -1.08
C ARG A 101 -8.72 1.31 -1.42
N ARG A 102 -8.41 2.50 -0.91
CA ARG A 102 -9.17 3.74 -1.24
C ARG A 102 -9.07 4.11 -2.71
N GLN A 103 -7.88 3.92 -3.30
CA GLN A 103 -7.68 4.14 -4.74
C GLN A 103 -8.45 3.12 -5.58
N ALA A 104 -8.35 1.83 -5.24
CA ALA A 104 -9.01 0.74 -5.98
C ALA A 104 -10.55 0.85 -5.94
N SER A 105 -11.11 1.26 -4.80
CA SER A 105 -12.56 1.47 -4.64
C SER A 105 -13.06 2.79 -5.24
N GLY A 106 -12.18 3.67 -5.71
CA GLY A 106 -12.53 5.01 -6.18
C GLY A 106 -12.94 5.98 -5.07
N ALA A 107 -12.81 5.59 -3.80
CA ALA A 107 -13.15 6.43 -2.65
C ALA A 107 -12.37 7.75 -2.65
N GLU A 108 -11.11 7.73 -3.10
CA GLU A 108 -10.27 8.92 -3.17
C GLU A 108 -10.87 9.99 -4.12
N MET A 109 -11.34 9.57 -5.30
CA MET A 109 -11.97 10.47 -6.27
C MET A 109 -13.28 11.06 -5.73
N VAL A 110 -14.04 10.27 -4.97
CA VAL A 110 -15.28 10.74 -4.33
C VAL A 110 -14.98 11.78 -3.25
N LEU A 111 -13.94 11.54 -2.43
CA LEU A 111 -13.51 12.49 -1.40
C LEU A 111 -13.05 13.81 -2.02
N ASP A 112 -12.26 13.77 -3.09
CA ASP A 112 -11.82 14.97 -3.81
C ASP A 112 -13.00 15.79 -4.35
N GLN A 113 -14.02 15.12 -4.89
CA GLN A 113 -15.22 15.81 -5.38
C GLN A 113 -16.00 16.45 -4.23
N LEU A 114 -16.18 15.74 -3.11
CA LEU A 114 -16.88 16.27 -1.94
C LEU A 114 -16.16 17.49 -1.35
N LEU A 115 -14.84 17.47 -1.28
CA LEU A 115 -14.05 18.61 -0.79
C LEU A 115 -14.21 19.83 -1.70
N LYS A 116 -14.15 19.63 -3.02
CA LYS A 116 -14.42 20.71 -3.99
C LYS A 116 -15.82 21.29 -3.82
N ASP A 117 -16.82 20.45 -3.61
CA ASP A 117 -18.20 20.90 -3.43
C ASP A 117 -18.37 21.70 -2.12
N LEU A 118 -17.69 21.30 -1.04
CA LEU A 118 -17.68 22.04 0.23
C LEU A 118 -16.97 23.39 0.12
N GLU A 119 -15.85 23.46 -0.60
CA GLU A 119 -15.12 24.71 -0.82
C GLU A 119 -15.87 25.66 -1.78
N ALA A 120 -16.57 25.11 -2.78
CA ALA A 120 -17.35 25.86 -3.75
C ALA A 120 -18.70 26.35 -3.23
N SER A 121 -19.20 25.77 -2.13
CA SER A 121 -20.43 26.20 -1.46
C SER A 121 -20.10 27.13 -0.28
N PRO A 122 -19.97 28.45 -0.48
CA PRO A 122 -19.92 29.36 0.65
C PRO A 122 -21.19 29.13 1.48
N ALA A 123 -21.03 29.05 2.80
CA ALA A 123 -22.15 28.95 3.73
C ALA A 123 -23.17 30.02 3.36
N LYS A 124 -24.28 29.61 2.72
CA LYS A 124 -25.46 30.46 2.65
C LYS A 124 -25.97 30.47 4.07
N ASP A 125 -25.67 31.57 4.77
CA ASP A 125 -26.34 31.93 6.00
C ASP A 125 -27.85 31.78 5.76
N PHE A 126 -28.42 30.72 6.32
CA PHE A 126 -29.85 30.58 6.47
C PHE A 126 -30.23 31.53 7.62
N PHE A 127 -30.50 32.79 7.27
CA PHE A 127 -31.25 33.72 8.12
C PHE A 127 -32.73 33.34 8.15
#